data_AF-A0A1C2ID46-F1
#
_entry.id   AF-A0A1C2ID46-F1
#
_cell.length_a   1.000
_cell.length_b   1.000
_cell.length_c   1.000
_cell.angle_alpha   90.00
_cell.angle_beta   90.00
_cell.angle_gamma   90.00
#
_symmetry.space_group_name_H-M   'P 1'
#
loop_
_entity.id
_entity.type
_entity.pdbx_description
1 polymer ?
#
loop_
_entity_poly.entity_id
_entity_poly.type
_entity_poly.pdbx_seq_one_letter_code
_entity_poly.pdbx_strand_id
1 'polypeptide(L)'
;MKTDIHLMAKNIFHHVEMHFLSPAYAIGMSTIVRFYGKNTQFRRWVKNVPPSRIQKMLAVMVRECAWRNEAWLAEYIKNRSIQGSVFTQDKRQTS
;
A
#
# COMPACT_ATOMS: atom_id res chain seq x y z
N MET A 1 -12.03 9.66 3.81
CA MET A 1 -11.87 9.57 2.33
C MET A 1 -11.58 8.12 1.98
N LYS A 2 -12.36 7.52 1.06
CA LYS A 2 -12.11 6.14 0.59
C LYS A 2 -10.90 6.13 -0.34
N THR A 3 -10.11 5.07 -0.28
CA THR A 3 -8.96 4.90 -1.18
C THR A 3 -9.43 4.55 -2.58
N ASP A 4 -9.12 5.41 -3.55
CA ASP A 4 -9.31 5.16 -4.97
C ASP A 4 -7.96 4.86 -5.61
N ILE A 5 -7.73 3.58 -5.92
CA ILE A 5 -6.45 3.12 -6.45
C ILE A 5 -6.17 3.63 -7.87
N HIS A 6 -7.22 3.93 -8.66
CA HIS A 6 -7.07 4.40 -10.03
C HIS A 6 -6.73 5.89 -10.06
N LEU A 7 -7.39 6.69 -9.21
CA LEU A 7 -7.02 8.09 -9.02
C LEU A 7 -5.59 8.22 -8.49
N MET A 8 -5.19 7.38 -7.54
CA MET A 8 -3.81 7.34 -7.06
C MET A 8 -2.82 6.99 -8.18
N ALA A 9 -3.18 6.04 -9.06
CA ALA A 9 -2.32 5.64 -10.17
C ALA A 9 -2.09 6.80 -11.14
N LYS A 10 -3.16 7.53 -11.50
CA LYS A 10 -3.08 8.72 -12.34
C LYS A 10 -2.10 9.76 -11.76
N ASN A 11 -2.20 10.04 -10.46
CA ASN A 11 -1.32 11.03 -9.81
C ASN A 11 0.13 10.56 -9.76
N ILE A 12 0.39 9.29 -9.48
CA ILE A 12 1.76 8.74 -9.49
C ILE A 12 2.36 8.79 -10.89
N PHE A 13 1.60 8.41 -11.93
CA PHE A 13 2.09 8.46 -13.30
C PHE A 13 2.42 9.89 -13.73
N HIS A 14 1.54 10.84 -13.41
CA HIS A 14 1.81 12.26 -13.65
C HIS A 14 3.09 12.74 -12.95
N HIS A 15 3.34 12.36 -11.70
CA HIS A 15 4.57 12.75 -11.01
C HIS A 15 5.84 12.07 -11.57
N VAL A 16 5.72 10.87 -12.15
CA VAL A 16 6.82 10.22 -12.86
C VAL A 16 7.08 10.92 -14.20
N GLU A 17 6.04 11.30 -14.95
CA GLU A 17 6.15 12.08 -16.19
C GLU A 17 6.81 13.44 -15.94
N MET A 18 6.49 14.09 -14.83
CA MET A 18 7.11 15.35 -14.39
C MET A 18 8.51 15.15 -13.78
N HIS A 19 9.06 13.94 -13.79
CA HIS A 19 10.37 13.57 -13.21
C HIS A 19 10.51 13.85 -11.70
N PHE A 20 9.41 14.04 -10.96
CA PHE A 20 9.42 14.15 -9.50
C PHE A 20 9.61 12.80 -8.81
N LEU A 21 9.19 11.72 -9.45
CA LEU A 21 9.34 10.35 -8.97
C LEU A 21 10.10 9.50 -9.98
N SER A 22 10.85 8.51 -9.49
CA SER A 22 11.54 7.57 -10.37
C SER A 22 10.56 6.66 -11.12
N PRO A 23 10.92 6.14 -12.31
CA PRO A 23 10.09 5.20 -13.06
C PRO A 23 9.66 3.94 -12.28
N ALA A 24 10.42 3.56 -11.25
CA ALA A 24 10.07 2.47 -10.34
C ALA A 24 8.71 2.66 -9.66
N TYR A 25 8.32 3.92 -9.37
CA TYR A 25 6.99 4.22 -8.81
C TYR A 25 5.87 3.91 -9.78
N ALA A 26 6.03 4.20 -11.08
CA ALA A 26 5.04 3.85 -12.09
C ALA A 26 4.91 2.33 -12.25
N ILE A 27 6.04 1.60 -12.22
CA ILE A 27 6.03 0.14 -12.30
C ILE A 27 5.35 -0.45 -11.06
N GLY A 28 5.73 0.01 -9.85
CA GLY A 28 5.15 -0.42 -8.59
C GLY A 28 3.64 -0.17 -8.53
N MET A 29 3.21 1.01 -8.94
CA MET A 29 1.79 1.37 -8.94
C MET A 29 1.01 0.55 -9.97
N SER A 30 1.59 0.26 -11.14
CA SER A 30 0.99 -0.65 -12.13
C SER A 30 0.82 -2.07 -11.59
N THR A 31 1.81 -2.58 -10.85
CA THR A 31 1.75 -3.87 -10.16
C THR A 31 0.63 -3.88 -9.10
N ILE A 32 0.49 -2.80 -8.32
CA ILE A 32 -0.58 -2.66 -7.33
C ILE A 32 -1.96 -2.66 -7.98
N VAL A 33 -2.17 -1.90 -9.06
CA VAL A 33 -3.46 -1.86 -9.78
C VAL A 33 -3.82 -3.23 -10.34
N ARG A 34 -2.86 -3.91 -10.97
CA ARG A 34 -3.05 -5.27 -11.49
C ARG A 34 -3.42 -6.25 -10.38
N PHE A 35 -2.70 -6.21 -9.25
CA PHE A 35 -2.95 -7.10 -8.12
C PHE A 35 -4.31 -6.81 -7.45
N TYR A 36 -4.71 -5.54 -7.36
CA TYR A 36 -6.03 -5.13 -6.88
C TYR A 36 -7.18 -5.73 -7.73
N GLY A 37 -6.99 -5.82 -9.04
CA GLY A 37 -7.91 -6.48 -9.96
C GLY A 37 -8.02 -8.00 -9.76
N LYS A 38 -6.97 -8.66 -9.27
CA LYS A 38 -6.91 -10.13 -9.13
C LYS A 38 -7.22 -10.64 -7.72
N ASN A 39 -6.82 -9.92 -6.68
CA ASN A 39 -6.82 -10.42 -5.31
C ASN A 39 -7.90 -9.77 -4.44
N THR A 40 -8.92 -10.56 -4.06
CA THR A 40 -10.05 -10.10 -3.25
C THR A 40 -9.64 -9.64 -1.85
N GLN A 41 -8.68 -10.31 -1.20
CA GLN A 41 -8.22 -9.95 0.14
C GLN A 41 -7.49 -8.60 0.12
N PHE A 42 -6.60 -8.41 -0.84
CA PHE A 42 -5.90 -7.14 -1.05
C PHE A 42 -6.89 -6.03 -1.40
N ARG A 43 -7.87 -6.30 -2.27
CA ARG A 43 -8.93 -5.35 -2.60
C ARG A 43 -9.71 -4.88 -1.37
N ARG A 44 -10.08 -5.81 -0.48
CA ARG A 44 -10.74 -5.49 0.80
C ARG A 44 -9.82 -4.67 1.70
N TRP A 45 -8.54 -5.04 1.80
CA TRP A 45 -7.57 -4.29 2.59
C TRP A 45 -7.42 -2.84 2.09
N VAL A 46 -7.25 -2.62 0.79
CA VAL A 46 -7.14 -1.28 0.18
C VAL A 46 -8.37 -0.42 0.51
N LYS A 47 -9.57 -0.99 0.48
CA LYS A 47 -10.82 -0.28 0.82
C LYS A 47 -10.90 0.17 2.29
N ASN A 48 -10.14 -0.48 3.18
CA ASN A 48 -10.19 -0.27 4.62
C ASN A 48 -9.01 0.54 5.18
N VAL A 49 -8.03 0.90 4.33
CA VAL A 49 -6.89 1.72 4.76
C VAL A 49 -6.93 3.10 4.13
N PRO A 50 -6.38 4.14 4.79
CA PRO A 50 -6.28 5.47 4.19
C PRO A 50 -5.28 5.47 3.01
N PRO A 51 -5.42 6.41 2.05
CA PRO A 51 -4.51 6.50 0.89
C PRO A 51 -3.03 6.62 1.27
N SER A 52 -2.73 7.29 2.39
CA SER A 52 -1.37 7.42 2.91
C SER A 52 -0.71 6.08 3.25
N ARG A 53 -1.50 5.04 3.59
CA ARG A 53 -0.99 3.70 3.82
C ARG A 53 -0.54 3.02 2.52
N ILE A 54 -1.27 3.24 1.43
CA ILE A 54 -0.91 2.75 0.10
C ILE A 54 0.34 3.47 -0.41
N GLN A 55 0.44 4.79 -0.23
CA GLN A 55 1.63 5.56 -0.59
C GLN A 55 2.87 5.05 0.17
N LYS A 56 2.75 4.83 1.49
CA LYS A 56 3.83 4.24 2.30
C LYS A 56 4.21 2.84 1.81
N MET A 57 3.24 2.00 1.50
CA MET A 57 3.50 0.67 0.93
C MET A 57 4.24 0.75 -0.40
N LEU A 58 3.82 1.63 -1.32
CA LEU A 58 4.48 1.84 -2.60
C LEU A 58 5.91 2.33 -2.42
N ALA A 59 6.16 3.30 -1.53
CA ALA A 59 7.51 3.78 -1.25
C ALA A 59 8.43 2.67 -0.70
N VAL A 60 7.91 1.81 0.19
CA VAL A 60 8.67 0.66 0.71
C VAL A 60 8.92 -0.36 -0.40
N MET A 61 7.91 -0.70 -1.20
CA MET A 61 8.03 -1.60 -2.34
C MET A 61 9.10 -1.11 -3.33
N VAL A 62 9.16 0.22 -3.54
CA VAL A 62 10.17 0.82 -4.41
C VAL A 62 11.57 0.70 -3.80
N ARG A 63 11.71 1.06 -2.53
CA ARG A 63 12.99 1.00 -1.82
C ARG A 63 13.57 -0.43 -1.73
N GLU A 64 12.71 -1.43 -1.62
CA GLU A 64 13.10 -2.86 -1.56
C GLU A 64 13.24 -3.51 -2.94
N CYS A 65 13.20 -2.72 -4.03
CA CYS A 65 13.28 -3.22 -5.41
C CYS A 65 12.19 -4.24 -5.77
N ALA A 66 11.07 -4.24 -5.04
CA ALA A 66 9.97 -5.20 -5.18
C ALA A 66 8.88 -4.73 -6.15
N TRP A 67 9.08 -3.63 -6.89
CA TRP A 67 8.06 -2.95 -7.71
C TRP A 67 7.43 -3.81 -8.84
N ARG A 68 7.97 -5.00 -9.15
CA ARG A 68 7.38 -5.99 -10.10
C ARG A 68 6.82 -7.25 -9.42
N ASN A 69 6.88 -7.33 -8.09
CA ASN A 69 6.59 -8.56 -7.35
C ASN A 69 5.19 -8.52 -6.71
N GLU A 70 4.24 -9.24 -7.29
CA GLU A 70 2.88 -9.39 -6.72
C GLU A 70 2.87 -10.20 -5.41
N ALA A 71 3.79 -11.16 -5.23
CA ALA A 71 3.88 -11.96 -4.00
C ALA A 71 4.30 -11.08 -2.80
N TRP A 72 5.20 -10.12 -3.03
CA TRP A 72 5.59 -9.13 -2.02
C TRP A 72 4.38 -8.35 -1.48
N LEU A 73 3.40 -8.00 -2.32
CA LEU A 73 2.17 -7.32 -1.88
C LEU A 73 1.32 -8.20 -0.96
N ALA A 74 1.22 -9.50 -1.27
CA ALA A 74 0.49 -10.46 -0.45
C ALA A 74 1.15 -10.63 0.93
N GLU A 75 2.48 -10.72 0.96
CA GLU A 75 3.26 -10.80 2.20
C GLU A 75 3.17 -9.52 3.03
N TYR A 76 3.27 -8.35 2.38
CA TYR A 76 3.18 -7.05 3.03
C TYR A 76 1.88 -6.88 3.82
N ILE A 77 0.73 -7.25 3.21
CA ILE A 77 -0.57 -7.15 3.89
C ILE A 77 -0.75 -8.20 4.98
N LYS A 78 -0.17 -9.40 4.84
CA LYS A 78 -0.21 -10.44 5.87
C LYS A 78 0.54 -9.98 7.13
N ASN A 79 1.79 -9.54 6.96
CA ASN A 79 2.66 -9.14 8.08
C ASN A 79 2.14 -7.92 8.84
N ARG A 80 1.34 -7.07 8.19
CA ARG A 80 0.79 -5.85 8.80
C ARG A 80 -0.69 -5.91 9.16
N SER A 81 -1.38 -7.00 8.85
CA SER A 81 -2.71 -7.30 9.41
C SER A 81 -2.64 -7.66 10.90
N ILE A 82 -1.49 -8.18 11.35
CA ILE A 82 -1.26 -8.67 12.72
C ILE A 82 -0.90 -7.53 13.69
N GLN A 83 -0.41 -6.38 13.20
CA GLN A 83 -0.04 -5.24 14.06
C GLN A 83 -1.21 -4.33 14.46
N GLY A 84 -2.44 -4.63 14.02
CA GLY A 84 -3.65 -3.87 14.39
C GLY A 84 -4.22 -4.21 15.76
N SER A 85 -3.71 -5.23 16.46
CA SER A 85 -4.25 -5.72 17.73
C SER A 85 -3.37 -5.42 18.96
N VAL A 86 -2.30 -4.61 18.84
CA VAL A 86 -1.39 -4.27 19.97
C VAL A 86 -1.56 -2.81 20.41
N PHE A 87 -2.79 -2.29 20.41
CA PHE A 87 -3.12 -1.00 21.04
C PHE A 87 -4.39 -1.09 21.90
N THR A 88 -4.54 -2.18 22.65
CA THR A 88 -5.54 -2.26 23.73
C THR A 88 -5.00 -3.13 24.85
N GLN A 89 -4.08 -2.57 25.63
CA GLN A 89 -3.79 -2.93 27.02
C GLN A 89 -2.67 -2.01 27.49
N ASP A 90 -3.03 -0.86 28.08
CA ASP A 90 -2.41 -0.41 29.32
C ASP A 90 -3.12 0.84 29.88
N LYS A 91 -4.27 0.65 30.54
CA LYS A 91 -4.85 1.62 31.50
C LYS A 91 -5.73 0.87 32.50
N ARG A 92 -5.13 -0.01 33.30
CA ARG A 92 -5.67 -0.42 34.61
C ARG A 92 -4.53 -0.79 35.54
N GLN A 93 -4.02 0.22 36.24
CA GLN A 93 -3.37 0.22 37.55
C GLN A 93 -2.90 1.68 37.70
N THR A 94 -3.50 2.48 38.58
CA THR A 94 -3.21 2.44 40.00
C THR A 94 -4.47 2.67 40.83
N SER A 95 -4.61 1.82 41.86
CA SER A 95 -5.41 2.05 43.06
C SER A 95 -4.95 3.27 43.84
#